data_AF-A0A0A3Y1F9-F1
#
_entry.id   AF-A0A0A3Y1F9-F1
#
_cell.length_a   1.000
_cell.length_b   1.000
_cell.length_c   1.000
_cell.angle_alpha   90.00
_cell.angle_beta   90.00
_cell.angle_gamma   90.00
#
_symmetry.space_group_name_H-M   'P 1'
#
loop_
_entity.id
_entity.type
_entity.pdbx_description
1 polymer ?
#
loop_
_entity_poly.entity_id
_entity_poly.type
_entity_poly.pdbx_seq_one_letter_code
_entity_poly.pdbx_strand_id
1 'polypeptide(L)' 'MRTRGATCVTRQRRQWMMPWQRMETLGTIATIEHIIRKFRELIDTDSSIPPELRRALHDTLDEHLFEAKRRVLLRAH' A
#
# COMPACT_ATOMS: atom_id res chain seq x y z
N MET A 1 -4.32 -29.06 53.83
CA MET A 1 -4.68 -27.86 53.03
C MET A 1 -3.78 -27.82 51.81
N ARG A 2 -4.33 -27.86 50.59
CA ARG A 2 -3.60 -28.06 49.33
C ARG A 2 -3.91 -26.88 48.41
N THR A 3 -3.04 -25.87 48.35
CA THR A 3 -3.20 -24.70 47.48
C THR A 3 -2.53 -25.00 46.13
N ARG A 4 -3.36 -25.21 45.10
CA ARG A 4 -2.92 -25.33 43.71
C ARG A 4 -2.56 -23.94 43.20
N GLY A 5 -1.28 -23.70 42.94
CA GLY A 5 -0.82 -22.53 42.20
C GLY A 5 -1.35 -22.60 40.77
N ALA A 6 -2.37 -21.80 40.47
CA ALA A 6 -2.83 -21.56 39.11
C ALA A 6 -1.78 -20.70 38.41
N THR A 7 -0.91 -21.32 37.63
CA THR A 7 -0.07 -20.62 36.66
C THR A 7 -0.99 -20.03 35.59
N CYS A 8 -1.28 -18.74 35.73
CA CYS A 8 -1.87 -17.92 34.69
C CYS A 8 -0.85 -17.82 33.55
N VAL A 9 -0.87 -18.80 32.65
CA VAL A 9 -0.25 -18.65 31.33
C VAL A 9 -1.14 -17.67 30.58
N THR A 10 -0.81 -16.39 30.67
CA THR A 10 -1.35 -15.37 29.79
C THR A 10 -1.02 -15.81 28.37
N ARG A 11 -2.04 -16.32 27.68
CA ARG A 11 -2.05 -16.63 26.26
C ARG A 11 -1.69 -15.34 25.55
N GLN A 12 -0.39 -15.16 25.33
CA GLN A 12 0.20 -14.03 24.66
C GLN A 12 -0.42 -14.01 23.26
N ARG A 13 -1.46 -13.18 23.12
CA ARG A 13 -2.02 -12.79 21.85
C ARG A 13 -0.85 -12.13 21.15
N ARG A 14 -0.13 -12.89 20.32
CA ARG A 14 0.79 -12.37 19.31
C ARG A 14 -0.07 -11.53 18.37
N GLN A 15 -0.45 -10.33 18.83
CA GLN A 15 -0.60 -9.20 17.93
C GLN A 15 0.78 -9.09 17.32
N TRP A 16 0.86 -9.52 16.07
CA TRP A 16 1.85 -9.03 15.15
C TRP A 16 1.68 -7.51 15.16
N MET A 17 2.35 -6.83 16.09
CA MET A 17 2.63 -5.42 16.00
C MET A 17 3.47 -5.32 14.73
N MET A 18 2.78 -5.13 13.60
CA MET A 18 3.42 -4.60 12.43
C MET A 18 4.09 -3.32 12.91
N PRO A 19 5.41 -3.17 12.76
CA PRO A 19 6.10 -1.93 13.10
C PRO A 19 5.30 -0.78 12.50
N TRP A 20 5.00 0.25 13.29
CA TRP A 20 4.19 1.41 12.85
C TRP A 20 4.69 1.98 11.51
N GLN A 21 6.00 1.94 11.29
CA GLN A 21 6.67 2.27 10.02
C GLN A 21 6.13 1.46 8.83
N ARG A 22 5.85 0.16 8.98
CA ARG A 22 5.23 -0.66 7.93
C ARG A 22 3.78 -0.24 7.66
N MET A 23 3.02 0.16 8.68
CA MET A 23 1.64 0.65 8.48
C MET A 23 1.63 1.99 7.73
N GLU A 24 2.52 2.92 8.08
CA GLU A 24 2.67 4.21 7.38
C GLU A 24 3.14 4.02 5.93
N THR A 25 4.07 3.10 5.70
CA THR A 25 4.55 2.73 4.35
C THR A 25 3.40 2.21 3.49
N LEU A 26 2.59 1.30 4.03
CA LEU A 26 1.42 0.75 3.32
C LEU A 26 0.36 1.82 3.05
N GLY A 27 0.11 2.73 3.99
CA GLY A 27 -0.80 3.86 3.79
C GLY A 27 -0.32 4.82 2.69
N THR A 28 0.99 5.06 2.64
CA THR A 28 1.61 5.88 1.59
C THR A 28 1.47 5.22 0.21
N ILE A 29 1.74 3.92 0.12
CA ILE A 29 1.56 3.16 -1.14
C ILE A 29 0.10 3.20 -1.60
N ALA A 30 -0.86 2.97 -0.69
CA ALA A 30 -2.28 3.02 -1.02
C ALA A 30 -2.71 4.39 -1.55
N THR A 31 -2.14 5.47 -1.00
CA THR A 31 -2.40 6.84 -1.45
C THR A 31 -1.87 7.07 -2.86
N ILE A 32 -0.65 6.61 -3.15
CA ILE A 32 -0.05 6.70 -4.49
C ILE A 32 -0.88 5.91 -5.51
N GLU A 33 -1.30 4.69 -5.18
CA GLU A 33 -2.17 3.87 -6.03
C GLU A 33 -3.49 4.56 -6.32
N HIS A 34 -4.10 5.18 -5.30
CA HIS A 34 -5.36 5.91 -5.46
C HIS A 34 -5.22 7.09 -6.43
N ILE A 35 -4.14 7.86 -6.31
CA ILE A 35 -3.86 9.01 -7.17
C ILE A 35 -3.66 8.56 -8.62
N ILE A 36 -2.83 7.54 -8.86
CA ILE A 36 -2.60 7.01 -10.21
C ILE A 36 -3.91 6.48 -10.82
N ARG A 37 -4.74 5.79 -10.05
CA ARG A 37 -6.06 5.34 -10.51
C ARG A 37 -6.94 6.52 -10.96
N LYS A 38 -6.92 7.64 -10.24
CA LYS A 38 -7.67 8.84 -10.63
C LYS A 38 -7.19 9.44 -11.95
N PHE A 39 -5.89 9.43 -12.20
CA PHE A 39 -5.35 9.84 -13.50
C PHE A 39 -5.79 8.91 -14.63
N ARG A 40 -5.80 7.59 -14.40
CA ARG A 40 -6.31 6.63 -15.39
C ARG A 40 -7.78 6.87 -15.71
N GLU A 41 -8.62 7.03 -14.68
CA GLU A 41 -10.05 7.37 -14.84
C GLU A 41 -10.25 8.66 -15.65
N LEU A 42 -9.42 9.67 -15.40
CA LEU A 42 -9.47 10.93 -16.14
C LEU A 42 -9.12 10.74 -17.63
N ILE A 43 -8.07 9.96 -17.92
CA ILE A 43 -7.64 9.68 -19.30
C ILE A 43 -8.69 8.86 -20.07
N ASP A 44 -9.32 7.89 -19.38
CA ASP A 44 -10.33 7.02 -19.99
C ASP A 44 -11.64 7.77 -20.29
N THR A 45 -11.98 8.77 -19.48
CA THR A 45 -13.21 9.56 -19.66
C THR A 45 -13.01 10.77 -20.59
N ASP A 46 -11.78 11.20 -20.83
CA ASP A 46 -11.47 12.28 -21.74
C ASP A 46 -11.52 11.81 -23.21
N SER A 47 -12.59 12.19 -23.90
CA SER A 47 -12.83 11.88 -25.32
C SER A 47 -11.90 12.66 -26.27
N SER A 48 -11.22 13.70 -25.79
CA SER A 48 -10.25 14.47 -26.59
C SER A 48 -8.91 13.75 -26.77
N ILE A 49 -8.63 12.73 -25.93
CA ILE A 49 -7.40 11.96 -26.01
C ILE A 49 -7.56 10.84 -27.04
N PRO A 50 -6.71 10.77 -28.09
CA PRO A 50 -6.72 9.68 -29.05
C PRO A 50 -6.43 8.33 -28.36
N PRO A 51 -7.07 7.23 -28.79
CA PRO A 51 -6.87 5.91 -28.19
C PRO A 51 -5.41 5.43 -28.26
N GLU A 52 -4.66 5.84 -29.29
CA GLU A 52 -3.23 5.55 -29.44
C GLU A 52 -2.40 6.22 -28.33
N LEU A 53 -2.78 7.44 -27.94
CA LEU A 53 -2.12 8.19 -26.89
C LEU A 53 -2.52 7.69 -25.49
N ARG A 54 -3.77 7.25 -25.30
CA ARG A 54 -4.24 6.68 -24.03
C ARG A 54 -3.35 5.53 -23.56
N ARG A 55 -2.98 4.63 -24.48
CA ARG A 55 -2.12 3.49 -24.16
C ARG A 55 -0.75 3.94 -23.64
N ALA A 56 -0.11 4.89 -24.32
CA ALA A 56 1.18 5.41 -23.91
C ALA A 56 1.12 6.14 -22.55
N LEU A 57 0.03 6.88 -22.28
CA LEU A 57 -0.18 7.55 -21.00
C LEU A 57 -0.36 6.53 -19.86
N HIS A 58 -1.16 5.48 -20.07
CA HIS A 58 -1.32 4.41 -19.11
C HIS A 58 0.00 3.68 -18.82
N ASP A 59 0.76 3.33 -19.86
CA ASP A 59 2.08 2.69 -19.71
C ASP A 59 3.03 3.58 -18.86
N THR A 60 3.02 4.90 -19.10
CA THR A 60 3.84 5.87 -18.34
C THR A 60 3.40 5.98 -16.88
N LEU A 61 2.10 6.00 -16.62
CA LEU A 61 1.55 6.03 -15.26
C LEU A 61 1.94 4.77 -14.47
N ASP A 62 2.04 3.63 -15.14
CA ASP A 62 2.36 2.34 -14.53
C ASP A 62 3.84 2.26 -14.14
N GLU A 63 4.71 2.77 -15.00
CA GLU A 63 6.13 2.93 -14.69
C GLU A 63 6.33 3.86 -13.48
N HIS A 64 5.64 5.00 -13.46
CA HIS A 64 5.71 5.93 -12.33
C HIS A 64 5.16 5.34 -11.03
N LEU A 65 4.07 4.57 -11.09
CA LEU A 65 3.52 3.86 -9.94
C LEU A 65 4.54 2.85 -9.39
N PHE A 66 5.18 2.09 -10.27
CA PHE A 66 6.21 1.13 -9.90
C PHE A 66 7.41 1.80 -9.21
N GLU A 67 7.95 2.86 -9.81
CA GLU A 67 9.08 3.60 -9.23
C GLU A 67 8.72 4.27 -7.90
N ALA A 68 7.52 4.82 -7.78
CA ALA A 68 7.05 5.42 -6.53
C ALA A 68 6.95 4.39 -5.40
N LYS A 69 6.36 3.22 -5.68
CA LYS A 69 6.30 2.09 -4.73
C LYS A 69 7.69 1.63 -4.32
N ARG A 70 8.60 1.48 -5.28
CA ARG A 70 9.99 1.10 -5.03
C ARG A 70 10.69 2.10 -4.10
N ARG A 71 10.54 3.40 -4.33
CA ARG A 71 11.13 4.44 -3.47
C ARG A 71 10.57 4.42 -2.05
N VAL A 72 9.27 4.20 -1.89
CA VAL A 72 8.63 4.11 -0.58
C VAL A 72 9.12 2.88 0.20
N LEU A 73 9.22 1.73 -0.47
CA LEU A 73 9.75 0.51 0.14
C LEU A 73 11.23 0.65 0.52
N LEU A 74 12.05 1.28 -0.32
CA LEU A 74 13.47 1.52 -0.02
C LEU A 74 13.68 2.48 1.16
N ARG A 75 12.75 3.40 1.43
CA ARG A 75 12.82 4.31 2.59
C ARG A 75 12.31 3.69 3.89
N ALA A 76 11.61 2.55 3.80
CA ALA A 76 11.03 1.84 4.93
C ALA A 76 11.99 0.79 5.53
N HIS A 77 13.12 0.52 4.86
CA HIS A 77 14.20 -0.38 5.25
C HIS A 77 15.45 0.42 5.61
#